data_AF-A0A2K3M294-F1
#
_entry.id   AF-A0A2K3M294-F1
#
_cell.length_a   1.000
_cell.length_b   1.000
_cell.length_c   1.000
_cell.angle_alpha   90.00
_cell.angle_beta   90.00
_cell.angle_gamma   90.00
#
_symmetry.space_group_name_H-M   'P 1'
#
loop_
_entity.id
_entity.type
_entity.pdbx_description
1 polymer ?
#
loop_
_entity_poly.entity_id
_entity_poly.type
_entity_poly.pdbx_seq_one_letter_code
_entity_poly.pdbx_strand_id
1 'polypeptide(L)' 'MDSLPWLSLFCLSFFPLLASSALLFQGFNWESSNKGGWYNSLKNNIGDLANAGITHVWLPPPSQSVGPQ' A
#
# COMPACT_ATOMS: atom_id res chain seq x y z
N MET A 1 -41.48 -9.15 15.74
CA MET A 1 -40.69 -8.53 14.64
C MET A 1 -39.36 -8.03 15.19
N ASP A 2 -38.77 -8.72 16.17
CA ASP A 2 -37.82 -8.13 17.13
C ASP A 2 -36.39 -8.65 16.98
N SER A 3 -36.14 -9.54 15.99
CA SER A 3 -34.84 -10.16 15.72
C SER A 3 -33.95 -9.38 14.75
N LEU A 4 -34.50 -8.40 14.03
CA LEU A 4 -33.79 -7.57 13.05
C LEU A 4 -32.58 -6.78 13.62
N PRO A 5 -32.65 -6.17 14.83
CA PRO A 5 -31.51 -5.43 15.37
C PRO A 5 -30.39 -6.35 15.84
N TRP A 6 -30.72 -7.56 16.31
CA TRP A 6 -29.72 -8.54 16.74
C TRP A 6 -28.92 -9.11 15.57
N LEU A 7 -29.58 -9.36 14.43
CA LEU A 7 -28.92 -9.75 13.19
C LEU A 7 -28.00 -8.63 12.68
N SER A 8 -28.45 -7.38 12.74
CA SER A 8 -27.64 -6.22 12.32
C SER A 8 -26.39 -6.03 13.18
N LEU A 9 -26.48 -6.17 14.51
CA LEU A 9 -25.34 -6.13 15.42
C LEU A 9 -24.35 -7.29 15.17
N PHE A 10 -24.85 -8.47 14.83
CA PHE A 10 -24.02 -9.63 14.48
C PHE A 10 -23.29 -9.43 13.14
N CYS A 11 -23.96 -8.86 12.15
CA CYS A 11 -23.35 -8.51 10.87
C CYS A 11 -22.25 -7.46 11.06
N LEU A 12 -22.50 -6.37 11.79
CA LEU A 12 -21.51 -5.30 11.99
C LEU A 12 -20.26 -5.76 12.76
N SER A 13 -20.36 -6.80 13.59
CA SER A 13 -19.22 -7.39 14.31
C SER A 13 -18.42 -8.41 13.49
N PHE A 14 -19.04 -9.07 12.51
CA PHE A 14 -18.35 -10.02 11.61
C PHE A 14 -17.86 -9.41 10.29
N PHE A 15 -18.50 -8.35 9.80
CA PHE A 15 -18.14 -7.72 8.53
C PHE A 15 -16.68 -7.22 8.44
N PRO A 16 -16.07 -6.61 9.48
CA PRO A 16 -14.68 -6.15 9.38
C PRO A 16 -13.66 -7.29 9.34
N LEU A 17 -14.04 -8.52 9.73
CA LEU A 17 -13.15 -9.70 9.65
C LEU A 17 -12.93 -10.20 8.22
N LEU A 18 -13.81 -9.83 7.27
CA LEU A 18 -13.64 -10.18 5.85
C LEU A 18 -12.84 -9.13 5.07
N ALA A 19 -12.58 -7.96 5.65
CA ALA A 19 -11.86 -6.90 5.00
C ALA A 19 -10.35 -7.19 5.06
N SER A 20 -9.70 -7.35 3.90
CA SER A 20 -8.25 -7.43 3.84
C SER A 20 -7.63 -6.06 4.13
N SER A 21 -6.65 -6.00 5.02
CA SER A 21 -5.93 -4.76 5.32
C SER A 21 -5.08 -4.34 4.13
N ALA A 22 -5.33 -3.16 3.56
CA ALA A 22 -4.46 -2.56 2.56
C ALA A 22 -3.49 -1.58 3.22
N LEU A 23 -2.20 -1.90 3.16
CA LEU A 23 -1.11 -1.04 3.61
C LEU A 23 -0.30 -0.56 2.40
N LEU A 24 -0.31 0.74 2.13
CA LEU A 24 0.39 1.38 1.02
C LEU A 24 1.73 1.96 1.49
N PHE A 25 2.79 1.67 0.74
CA PHE A 25 4.10 2.28 0.91
C PHE A 25 4.36 3.29 -0.21
N GLN A 26 4.76 4.51 0.16
CA GLN A 26 5.29 5.46 -0.82
C GLN A 26 6.71 5.03 -1.21
N GLY A 27 6.84 4.39 -2.37
CA GLY A 27 8.10 3.81 -2.85
C GLY A 27 9.05 4.81 -3.49
N PHE A 28 8.96 6.11 -3.17
CA PHE A 28 9.80 7.14 -3.76
C PHE A 28 10.00 8.33 -2.83
N ASN A 29 11.08 9.06 -3.09
CA ASN A 29 11.43 10.33 -2.46
C ASN A 29 12.08 11.26 -3.51
N TRP A 30 12.72 12.34 -3.06
CA TRP A 30 13.39 13.30 -3.95
C TRP A 30 14.47 12.65 -4.85
N GLU A 31 15.23 11.68 -4.32
CA GLU A 31 16.31 10.99 -5.04
C GLU A 31 15.80 10.06 -6.15
N SER A 32 14.50 9.74 -6.18
CA SER A 32 13.92 8.83 -7.18
C SER A 32 13.96 9.38 -8.61
N SER A 33 14.16 10.69 -8.79
CA SER A 33 14.33 11.31 -10.11
C SER A 33 15.74 11.17 -10.68
N ASN A 34 16.71 10.78 -9.85
CA ASN A 34 18.10 10.68 -10.29
C ASN A 34 18.26 9.56 -11.31
N LYS A 35 19.18 9.76 -12.27
CA LYS A 35 19.41 8.77 -13.32
C LYS A 35 19.90 7.46 -12.72
N GLY A 36 19.11 6.41 -12.91
CA GLY A 36 19.53 5.02 -12.81
C GLY A 36 19.39 4.42 -11.41
N GLY A 37 18.59 3.37 -11.31
CA GLY A 37 18.68 2.41 -10.22
C GLY A 37 17.59 2.48 -9.17
N TRP A 38 16.77 3.53 -9.08
CA TRP A 38 15.72 3.61 -8.04
C TRP A 38 14.80 2.39 -8.03
N TYR A 39 14.26 2.00 -9.19
CA TYR A 39 13.43 0.80 -9.32
C TYR A 39 14.17 -0.49 -8.96
N ASN A 40 15.48 -0.58 -9.24
CA ASN A 40 16.30 -1.75 -8.88
C ASN A 40 16.56 -1.80 -7.36
N SER A 41 16.86 -0.65 -6.75
CA SER A 41 17.02 -0.52 -5.30
C SER A 41 15.72 -0.89 -4.59
N LEU A 42 14.58 -0.36 -5.07
CA LEU A 42 13.27 -0.70 -4.52
C LEU A 42 12.97 -2.20 -4.68
N LYS A 43 13.27 -2.78 -5.84
CA LYS A 43 13.09 -4.22 -6.11
C LYS A 43 13.81 -5.10 -5.09
N ASN A 44 15.03 -4.72 -4.68
CA ASN A 44 15.80 -5.46 -3.68
C ASN A 44 15.16 -5.43 -2.28
N ASN A 45 14.28 -4.47 -1.98
CA ASN A 45 13.63 -4.32 -0.68
C ASN A 45 12.20 -4.92 -0.64
N ILE A 46 11.66 -5.42 -1.76
CA ILE A 46 10.26 -5.90 -1.83
C ILE A 46 10.00 -7.05 -0.84
N GLY A 47 10.96 -7.95 -0.63
CA GLY A 47 10.82 -9.04 0.34
C GLY A 47 10.61 -8.52 1.76
N ASP A 48 11.42 -7.54 2.18
CA ASP A 48 11.33 -6.95 3.51
C ASP A 48 10.05 -6.12 3.69
N LEU A 49 9.62 -5.39 2.65
CA LEU A 49 8.35 -4.66 2.66
C LEU A 49 7.16 -5.62 2.82
N ALA A 50 7.16 -6.75 2.11
CA ALA A 50 6.12 -7.77 2.23
C ALA A 50 6.12 -8.40 3.64
N ASN A 51 7.31 -8.70 4.18
CA ASN A 51 7.46 -9.21 5.55
C ASN A 51 6.98 -8.20 6.60
N ALA A 52 7.08 -6.90 6.33
CA ALA A 52 6.54 -5.82 7.16
C ALA A 52 5.02 -5.60 6.99
N GLY A 53 4.33 -6.38 6.15
CA GLY A 53 2.89 -6.29 5.91
C GLY A 53 2.48 -5.22 4.90
N ILE A 54 3.43 -4.62 4.16
CA ILE A 54 3.11 -3.74 3.05
C ILE A 54 2.45 -4.56 1.93
N THR A 55 1.34 -4.06 1.42
CA THR A 55 0.53 -4.75 0.38
C THR A 55 0.63 -4.09 -0.98
N HIS A 56 0.90 -2.79 -1.00
CA HIS A 56 0.94 -1.98 -2.22
C HIS A 56 2.12 -1.01 -2.16
N VAL A 57 2.74 -0.75 -3.31
CA VAL A 57 3.79 0.26 -3.43
C VAL A 57 3.33 1.31 -4.44
N TRP A 58 3.27 2.56 -4.01
CA TRP A 58 3.09 3.69 -4.91
C TRP A 58 4.43 4.05 -5.54
N LEU A 59 4.53 3.89 -6.85
CA LEU A 59 5.73 4.18 -7.64
C LEU A 59 5.78 5.65 -8.06
N PRO A 60 6.99 6.20 -8.29
CA PRO A 60 7.12 7.53 -8.87
C PRO A 60 6.60 7.53 -10.33
N PRO A 61 6.26 8.70 -10.89
CA PRO A 61 5.93 8.83 -12.30
C PRO A 61 7.04 8.21 -13.18
N PRO A 62 6.71 7.40 -14.20
CA PRO A 62 7.70 6.69 -15.03
C PRO A 62 8.40 7.60 -16.06
N SER A 63 8.39 8.91 -15.85
CA SER A 63 8.97 9.93 -16.73
C SER A 63 10.19 10.59 -16.06
N GLN A 64 11.11 11.13 -16.87
CA GLN A 64 12.18 11.99 -16.36
C GLN A 64 11.60 13.30 -15.80
N SER A 65 12.15 13.76 -14.68
CA SER A 65 11.82 15.08 -14.11
C SER A 65 12.32 16.19 -15.01
N VAL A 66 11.59 17.30 -15.07
CA VAL A 66 11.98 18.55 -15.75
C VAL A 66 12.78 19.48 -14.84
N GLY A 67 12.87 19.17 -13.55
CA GLY A 67 13.63 19.95 -12.57
C GLY A 67 15.13 19.72 -12.65
N PRO A 68 15.94 20.67 -12.15
CA PRO A 68 17.37 20.45 -11.95
C PRO A 68 17.62 19.30 -10.98
N GLN A 69 18.72 18.57 -11.19
CA GLN A 69 19.26 17.55 -10.27
C GLN A 69 20.46 18.14 -9.52
#